data_AF-A0A239F0L2-F1
#
_entry.id   AF-A0A239F0L2-F1
#
_cell.length_a   1.000
_cell.length_b   1.000
_cell.length_c   1.000
_cell.angle_alpha   90.00
_cell.angle_beta   90.00
_cell.angle_gamma   90.00
#
_symmetry.space_group_name_H-M   'P 1'
#
loop_
_entity.id
_entity.type
_entity.pdbx_description
1 polymer ?
#
loop_
_entity_poly.entity_id
_entity_poly.type
_entity_poly.pdbx_seq_one_letter_code
_entity_poly.pdbx_strand_id
1 'polypeptide(L)'
;MTTTGPSGRQAPEEPPAQQQPTQDQLAPEQPPPAPSAVERANRMSAANMVRSLLPLVVACLLVVGWIAFRQGDVDPVRAIDPSSTVQLAATRASYPVEVPTGLPDGYRPTSARTDAGEAVDGAPVTLEVGYVTPSEEYAGFLTTDDPRAERLTAVLDGAEEDGTVELGDRTWTRLTSDRGETVLTVEDGGVTTMVTGSADDDELETVAGSLAPVVVR
;
A
#
# COMPACT_ATOMS: atom_id res chain seq x y z
N MET A 1 120.28 35.29 -25.68
CA MET A 1 121.30 34.79 -24.74
C MET A 1 120.72 33.56 -24.04
N THR A 2 121.59 32.59 -23.88
CA THR A 2 121.43 31.15 -23.68
C THR A 2 121.09 30.74 -22.23
N THR A 3 120.78 29.44 -22.07
CA THR A 3 121.06 28.61 -20.87
C THR A 3 119.96 28.61 -19.78
N THR A 4 119.49 27.51 -19.16
CA THR A 4 120.03 26.17 -18.85
C THR A 4 118.87 25.23 -18.42
N GLY A 5 118.82 23.98 -18.89
CA GLY A 5 118.28 22.81 -18.13
C GLY A 5 119.45 22.04 -17.48
N PRO A 6 119.30 21.00 -16.62
CA PRO A 6 118.53 19.77 -16.89
C PRO A 6 118.10 18.98 -15.60
N SER A 7 117.95 17.65 -15.72
CA SER A 7 117.83 16.59 -14.67
C SER A 7 116.41 16.28 -14.16
N GLY A 8 115.95 15.03 -14.05
CA GLY A 8 116.55 13.71 -14.24
C GLY A 8 115.47 12.62 -14.09
N ARG A 9 115.72 11.43 -14.65
CA ARG A 9 114.80 10.28 -14.75
C ARG A 9 114.69 9.49 -13.45
N GLN A 10 113.49 8.96 -13.14
CA GLN A 10 113.27 7.71 -12.39
C GLN A 10 111.99 7.00 -12.91
N ALA A 11 112.08 5.69 -13.13
CA ALA A 11 110.99 4.70 -13.18
C ALA A 11 111.35 3.65 -12.10
N PRO A 12 110.40 2.98 -11.38
CA PRO A 12 109.65 1.83 -11.93
C PRO A 12 108.25 1.49 -11.28
N GLU A 13 107.54 0.55 -11.94
CA GLU A 13 106.63 -0.53 -11.44
C GLU A 13 105.25 -0.26 -10.75
N GLU A 14 104.25 -1.02 -11.24
CA GLU A 14 102.78 -1.14 -10.98
C GLU A 14 102.37 -1.52 -9.53
N PRO A 15 101.14 -1.18 -9.03
CA PRO A 15 99.89 -1.97 -9.25
C PRO A 15 98.57 -1.12 -9.17
N PRO A 16 97.33 -1.67 -9.22
CA PRO A 16 96.18 -1.01 -9.83
C PRO A 16 95.46 0.02 -8.93
N ALA A 17 94.66 0.86 -9.61
CA ALA A 17 93.47 1.58 -9.14
C ALA A 17 93.62 3.04 -8.63
N GLN A 18 92.64 3.84 -9.10
CA GLN A 18 92.13 5.14 -8.59
C GLN A 18 92.99 6.38 -9.00
N GLN A 19 92.47 7.52 -9.49
CA GLN A 19 91.27 8.29 -9.09
C GLN A 19 90.71 9.18 -10.25
N GLN A 20 89.38 9.33 -10.25
CA GLN A 20 88.45 10.18 -11.04
C GLN A 20 88.88 11.66 -11.18
N PRO A 21 88.46 12.46 -12.20
CA PRO A 21 87.03 12.81 -12.41
C PRO A 21 86.60 13.20 -13.85
N THR A 22 85.38 12.79 -14.25
CA THR A 22 84.52 13.71 -15.00
C THR A 22 83.12 13.56 -14.43
N GLN A 23 82.76 14.59 -13.67
CA GLN A 23 81.40 14.87 -13.27
C GLN A 23 80.63 15.18 -14.55
N ASP A 24 79.63 14.38 -14.86
CA ASP A 24 78.35 14.94 -15.27
C ASP A 24 77.26 13.87 -15.13
N GLN A 25 76.39 14.11 -14.13
CA GLN A 25 74.95 13.82 -14.12
C GLN A 25 74.60 12.32 -14.15
N LEU A 26 74.35 11.61 -13.04
CA LEU A 26 73.43 11.92 -11.93
C LEU A 26 72.13 12.60 -12.40
N ALA A 27 71.28 11.82 -13.05
CA ALA A 27 69.83 11.98 -12.92
C ALA A 27 69.22 10.61 -12.55
N PRO A 28 68.63 10.46 -11.36
CA PRO A 28 68.09 9.18 -10.89
C PRO A 28 66.75 8.89 -11.57
N GLU A 29 66.63 7.72 -12.20
CA GLU A 29 65.34 7.18 -12.63
C GLU A 29 64.54 6.79 -11.37
N GLN A 30 63.51 7.58 -11.08
CA GLN A 30 62.76 7.53 -9.83
C GLN A 30 61.95 6.22 -9.72
N PRO A 31 61.91 5.56 -8.54
CA PRO A 31 61.01 4.42 -8.34
C PRO A 31 59.54 4.85 -8.49
N PRO A 32 58.64 3.94 -8.91
CA PRO A 32 57.23 4.28 -9.16
C PRO A 32 56.58 4.90 -7.91
N PRO A 33 55.69 5.90 -8.08
CA PRO A 33 55.14 6.65 -6.96
C PRO A 33 54.37 5.71 -6.01
N ALA A 34 54.80 5.67 -4.75
CA ALA A 34 54.01 5.02 -3.71
C ALA A 34 52.65 5.73 -3.59
N PRO A 35 51.55 4.98 -3.42
CA PRO A 35 50.22 5.58 -3.29
C PRO A 35 50.22 6.61 -2.16
N SER A 36 49.67 7.78 -2.47
CA SER A 36 49.68 8.94 -1.59
C SER A 36 49.06 8.57 -0.23
N ALA A 37 49.59 9.16 0.85
CA ALA A 37 49.03 8.94 2.20
C ALA A 37 47.52 9.25 2.24
N VAL A 38 47.07 10.16 1.37
CA VAL A 38 45.67 10.56 1.18
C VAL A 38 44.83 9.46 0.54
N GLU A 39 45.31 8.74 -0.49
CA GLU A 39 44.56 7.61 -1.08
C GLU A 39 44.44 6.43 -0.11
N ARG A 40 45.49 6.12 0.66
CA ARG A 40 45.42 5.11 1.71
C ARG A 40 44.48 5.52 2.84
N ALA A 41 44.53 6.79 3.27
CA ALA A 41 43.63 7.32 4.29
C ALA A 41 42.18 7.36 3.82
N ASN A 42 41.91 7.75 2.57
CA ASN A 42 40.55 7.74 1.99
C ASN A 42 40.01 6.32 1.79
N ARG A 43 40.83 5.36 1.35
CA ARG A 43 40.41 3.97 1.20
C ARG A 43 40.17 3.31 2.56
N MET A 44 40.97 3.64 3.56
CA MET A 44 40.73 3.25 4.95
C MET A 44 39.47 3.93 5.49
N SER A 45 39.25 5.22 5.22
CA SER A 45 38.10 5.99 5.71
C SER A 45 36.79 5.50 5.06
N ALA A 46 36.73 5.35 3.74
CA ALA A 46 35.56 4.85 3.04
C ALA A 46 35.28 3.37 3.38
N ALA A 47 36.30 2.50 3.42
CA ALA A 47 36.09 1.10 3.81
C ALA A 47 35.71 0.95 5.29
N ASN A 48 36.20 1.83 6.17
CA ASN A 48 35.82 1.84 7.58
C ASN A 48 34.43 2.45 7.79
N MET A 49 34.06 3.49 7.04
CA MET A 49 32.72 4.07 7.02
C MET A 49 31.69 3.09 6.48
N VAL A 50 32.00 2.38 5.40
CA VAL A 50 31.13 1.32 4.88
C VAL A 50 31.03 0.17 5.88
N ARG A 51 32.14 -0.24 6.53
CA ARG A 51 32.09 -1.25 7.59
C ARG A 51 31.29 -0.83 8.82
N SER A 52 31.26 0.45 9.18
CA SER A 52 30.47 0.95 10.31
C SER A 52 29.00 1.20 9.94
N LEU A 53 28.72 1.55 8.68
CA LEU A 53 27.37 1.79 8.18
C LEU A 53 26.63 0.48 7.84
N LEU A 54 27.34 -0.53 7.31
CA LEU A 54 26.77 -1.82 6.93
C LEU A 54 25.95 -2.48 8.04
N PRO A 55 26.45 -2.65 9.29
CA PRO A 55 25.66 -3.26 10.36
C PRO A 55 24.42 -2.45 10.73
N LEU A 56 24.50 -1.11 10.64
CA LEU A 56 23.35 -0.24 10.89
C LEU A 56 22.28 -0.41 9.81
N VAL A 57 22.68 -0.42 8.53
CA VAL A 57 21.76 -0.64 7.40
C VAL A 57 21.13 -2.01 7.47
N VAL A 58 21.91 -3.05 7.78
CA VAL A 58 21.40 -4.41 7.98
C VAL A 58 20.42 -4.46 9.15
N ALA A 59 20.73 -3.82 10.28
CA ALA A 59 19.81 -3.74 11.41
C ALA A 59 18.50 -3.01 11.04
N CYS A 60 18.57 -1.90 10.30
CA CYS A 60 17.39 -1.21 9.79
C CYS A 60 16.57 -2.09 8.85
N LEU A 61 17.21 -2.80 7.92
CA LEU A 61 16.52 -3.72 7.00
C LEU A 61 15.89 -4.90 7.75
N LEU A 62 16.54 -5.44 8.78
CA LEU A 62 15.98 -6.48 9.63
C LEU A 62 14.78 -5.97 10.44
N VAL A 63 14.85 -4.75 10.97
CA VAL A 63 13.72 -4.13 11.69
C VAL A 63 12.55 -3.86 10.75
N VAL A 64 12.81 -3.29 9.56
CA VAL A 64 11.78 -3.04 8.55
C VAL A 64 11.19 -4.36 8.05
N GLY A 65 12.02 -5.35 7.76
CA GLY A 65 11.59 -6.69 7.35
C GLY A 65 10.80 -7.40 8.44
N TRP A 66 11.19 -7.26 9.72
CA TRP A 66 10.47 -7.80 10.87
C TRP A 66 9.12 -7.11 11.09
N ILE A 67 9.07 -5.78 10.94
CA ILE A 67 7.82 -5.01 11.02
C ILE A 67 6.90 -5.41 9.87
N ALA A 68 7.40 -5.45 8.63
CA ALA A 68 6.65 -5.87 7.45
C ALA A 68 6.15 -7.32 7.58
N PHE A 69 7.00 -8.23 8.09
CA PHE A 69 6.61 -9.62 8.35
C PHE A 69 5.55 -9.73 9.45
N ARG A 70 5.64 -8.94 10.52
CA ARG A 70 4.58 -8.89 11.56
C ARG A 70 3.31 -8.18 11.10
N GLN A 71 3.38 -7.33 10.09
CA GLN A 71 2.23 -6.67 9.48
C GLN A 71 1.65 -7.47 8.29
N GLY A 72 2.31 -8.56 7.88
CA GLY A 72 2.01 -9.29 6.65
C GLY A 72 0.70 -10.07 6.62
N ASP A 73 -0.05 -10.15 7.72
CA ASP A 73 -1.29 -10.94 7.83
C ASP A 73 -2.38 -10.22 8.64
N VAL A 74 -2.36 -8.87 8.71
CA VAL A 74 -3.48 -8.14 9.30
C VAL A 74 -4.47 -7.88 8.17
N ASP A 75 -5.48 -8.75 8.01
CA ASP A 75 -6.61 -8.47 7.12
C ASP A 75 -7.17 -7.09 7.51
N PRO A 76 -7.06 -6.07 6.65
CA PRO A 76 -7.50 -4.72 6.99
C PRO A 76 -9.02 -4.68 7.20
N VAL A 77 -9.74 -5.67 6.69
CA VAL A 77 -11.19 -5.77 6.76
C VAL A 77 -11.59 -6.41 8.09
N ARG A 78 -12.02 -5.59 9.03
CA ARG A 78 -12.64 -6.07 10.27
C ARG A 78 -14.10 -6.45 10.01
N ALA A 79 -14.34 -7.75 9.80
CA ALA A 79 -15.70 -8.27 9.76
C ALA A 79 -16.41 -8.06 11.11
N ILE A 80 -17.69 -7.70 11.06
CA ILE A 80 -18.57 -7.55 12.22
C ILE A 80 -19.74 -8.54 12.12
N ASP A 81 -20.47 -8.74 13.22
CA ASP A 81 -21.75 -9.45 13.20
C ASP A 81 -22.89 -8.43 13.11
N PRO A 82 -23.66 -8.35 12.00
CA PRO A 82 -24.76 -7.41 11.84
C PRO A 82 -26.06 -7.86 12.54
N SER A 83 -26.11 -9.08 13.08
CA SER A 83 -27.35 -9.72 13.52
C SER A 83 -28.14 -8.90 14.55
N SER A 84 -27.46 -8.28 15.53
CA SER A 84 -28.14 -7.49 16.57
C SER A 84 -28.83 -6.24 16.00
N THR A 85 -28.16 -5.54 15.09
CA THR A 85 -28.70 -4.38 14.37
C THR A 85 -29.87 -4.77 13.47
N VAL A 86 -29.72 -5.88 12.74
CA VAL A 86 -30.76 -6.41 11.85
C VAL A 86 -32.01 -6.81 12.64
N GLN A 87 -31.84 -7.53 13.76
CA GLN A 87 -32.96 -7.93 14.62
C GLN A 87 -33.66 -6.71 15.24
N LEU A 88 -32.90 -5.67 15.63
CA LEU A 88 -33.46 -4.43 16.15
C LEU A 88 -34.34 -3.73 15.10
N ALA A 89 -33.83 -3.61 13.87
CA ALA A 89 -34.59 -3.02 12.76
C ALA A 89 -35.85 -3.86 12.46
N ALA A 90 -35.71 -5.18 12.32
CA ALA A 90 -36.82 -6.09 12.03
C ALA A 90 -37.92 -6.11 13.12
N THR A 91 -37.55 -5.83 14.38
CA THR A 91 -38.53 -5.76 15.48
C THR A 91 -39.32 -4.46 15.47
N ARG A 92 -38.76 -3.36 14.94
CA ARG A 92 -39.35 -2.02 15.00
C ARG A 92 -39.95 -1.55 13.68
N ALA A 93 -39.46 -2.06 12.57
CA ALA A 93 -39.97 -1.74 11.25
C ALA A 93 -41.45 -2.12 11.13
N SER A 94 -42.22 -1.29 10.43
CA SER A 94 -43.62 -1.58 10.10
C SER A 94 -43.77 -2.48 8.87
N TYR A 95 -42.66 -2.96 8.32
CA TYR A 95 -42.56 -3.75 7.10
C TYR A 95 -41.71 -5.02 7.33
N PRO A 96 -41.89 -6.07 6.51
CA PRO A 96 -41.03 -7.26 6.58
C PRO A 96 -39.62 -6.90 6.12
N VAL A 97 -38.68 -6.79 7.06
CA VAL A 97 -37.28 -6.52 6.75
C VAL A 97 -36.67 -7.73 6.05
N GLU A 98 -36.11 -7.50 4.86
CA GLU A 98 -35.28 -8.45 4.13
C GLU A 98 -33.83 -7.98 4.15
N VAL A 99 -32.88 -8.91 4.24
CA VAL A 99 -31.45 -8.58 4.21
C VAL A 99 -30.68 -9.59 3.35
N PRO A 100 -29.50 -9.23 2.81
CA PRO A 100 -28.64 -10.17 2.11
C PRO A 100 -28.28 -11.36 3.02
N THR A 101 -28.54 -12.58 2.55
CA THR A 101 -28.22 -13.82 3.27
C THR A 101 -27.67 -14.87 2.33
N GLY A 102 -26.82 -15.78 2.84
CA GLY A 102 -26.27 -16.84 1.99
C GLY A 102 -25.35 -16.33 0.88
N LEU A 103 -24.71 -15.18 1.08
CA LEU A 103 -23.70 -14.64 0.17
C LEU A 103 -22.55 -15.65 -0.01
N PRO A 104 -21.94 -15.71 -1.21
CA PRO A 104 -20.75 -16.52 -1.46
C PRO A 104 -19.59 -16.19 -0.50
N ASP A 105 -18.61 -17.10 -0.43
CA ASP A 105 -17.39 -16.84 0.33
C ASP A 105 -16.69 -15.57 -0.16
N GLY A 106 -16.22 -14.75 0.79
CA GLY A 106 -15.48 -13.51 0.52
C GLY A 106 -16.26 -12.23 0.80
N TYR A 107 -17.59 -12.28 0.83
CA TYR A 107 -18.41 -11.16 1.31
C TYR A 107 -18.30 -11.02 2.83
N ARG A 108 -17.76 -9.91 3.29
CA ARG A 108 -17.51 -9.63 4.71
C ARG A 108 -18.32 -8.42 5.16
N PRO A 109 -19.33 -8.57 6.04
CA PRO A 109 -20.02 -7.40 6.62
C PRO A 109 -19.04 -6.58 7.47
N THR A 110 -18.90 -5.30 7.17
CA THR A 110 -17.98 -4.37 7.84
C THR A 110 -18.69 -3.28 8.64
N SER A 111 -19.96 -3.03 8.32
CA SER A 111 -20.78 -2.06 9.04
C SER A 111 -22.25 -2.47 9.03
N ALA A 112 -22.96 -2.11 10.10
CA ALA A 112 -24.40 -2.28 10.22
C ALA A 112 -24.94 -1.13 11.05
N ARG A 113 -25.94 -0.41 10.53
CA ARG A 113 -26.56 0.75 11.19
C ARG A 113 -28.07 0.69 11.04
N THR A 114 -28.77 1.22 12.03
CA THR A 114 -30.21 1.43 11.95
C THR A 114 -30.60 2.62 12.81
N ASP A 115 -31.59 3.38 12.36
CA ASP A 115 -32.23 4.46 13.11
C ASP A 115 -33.26 3.92 14.14
N ALA A 116 -33.63 2.64 14.04
CA ALA A 116 -34.61 1.99 14.90
C ALA A 116 -34.27 2.13 16.40
N GLY A 117 -32.99 2.29 16.76
CA GLY A 117 -32.54 2.51 18.14
C GLY A 117 -33.06 3.80 18.77
N GLU A 118 -33.23 4.85 17.97
CA GLU A 118 -33.61 6.21 18.40
C GLU A 118 -35.02 6.59 17.94
N ALA A 119 -35.60 5.80 17.04
CA ALA A 119 -36.95 5.95 16.51
C ALA A 119 -38.03 5.85 17.62
N VAL A 120 -39.03 6.74 17.55
CA VAL A 120 -40.26 6.61 18.34
C VAL A 120 -41.14 5.50 17.77
N ASP A 121 -42.06 4.96 18.58
CA ASP A 121 -42.97 3.90 18.11
C ASP A 121 -43.74 4.33 16.86
N GLY A 122 -43.65 3.52 15.81
CA GLY A 122 -44.30 3.77 14.51
C GLY A 122 -43.59 4.80 13.62
N ALA A 123 -42.39 5.27 13.99
CA ALA A 123 -41.55 5.99 13.05
C ALA A 123 -40.99 5.04 11.97
N PRO A 124 -40.68 5.58 10.77
CA PRO A 124 -39.97 4.83 9.74
C PRO A 124 -38.66 4.25 10.25
N VAL A 125 -38.24 3.13 9.66
CA VAL A 125 -37.02 2.41 10.01
C VAL A 125 -36.16 2.23 8.77
N THR A 126 -34.93 2.71 8.87
CA THR A 126 -33.84 2.49 7.92
C THR A 126 -32.86 1.47 8.50
N LEU A 127 -32.48 0.50 7.69
CA LEU A 127 -31.41 -0.46 7.97
C LEU A 127 -30.36 -0.36 6.86
N GLU A 128 -29.09 -0.24 7.26
CA GLU A 128 -27.94 -0.24 6.39
C GLU A 128 -26.98 -1.35 6.79
N VAL A 129 -26.46 -2.09 5.81
CA VAL A 129 -25.37 -3.06 6.00
C VAL A 129 -24.34 -2.88 4.90
N GLY A 130 -23.09 -2.62 5.28
CA GLY A 130 -21.96 -2.51 4.35
C GLY A 130 -21.15 -3.79 4.31
N TYR A 131 -20.79 -4.22 3.12
CA TYR A 131 -19.97 -5.39 2.85
C TYR A 131 -18.69 -4.98 2.12
N VAL A 132 -17.61 -5.72 2.38
CA VAL A 132 -16.48 -5.81 1.45
C VAL A 132 -16.65 -7.09 0.65
N THR A 133 -16.52 -6.99 -0.67
CA THR A 133 -16.72 -8.08 -1.63
C THR A 133 -15.46 -8.95 -1.78
N PRO A 134 -15.55 -10.10 -2.49
CA PRO A 134 -14.38 -10.91 -2.81
C PRO A 134 -13.28 -10.14 -3.56
N SER A 135 -13.66 -9.14 -4.37
CA SER A 135 -12.74 -8.25 -5.08
C SER A 135 -12.19 -7.10 -4.23
N GLU A 136 -12.42 -7.12 -2.92
CA GLU A 136 -12.00 -6.09 -1.95
C GLU A 136 -12.65 -4.71 -2.16
N GLU A 137 -13.78 -4.67 -2.86
CA GLU A 137 -14.55 -3.46 -3.11
C GLU A 137 -15.75 -3.35 -2.16
N TYR A 138 -16.37 -2.17 -2.10
CA TYR A 138 -17.48 -1.91 -1.18
C TYR A 138 -18.83 -2.18 -1.85
N ALA A 139 -19.70 -2.91 -1.16
CA ALA A 139 -21.11 -3.06 -1.49
C ALA A 139 -21.98 -2.68 -0.29
N GLY A 140 -22.74 -1.60 -0.42
CA GLY A 140 -23.67 -1.11 0.59
C GLY A 140 -25.09 -1.53 0.28
N PHE A 141 -25.74 -2.16 1.26
CA PHE A 141 -27.16 -2.47 1.25
C PHE A 141 -27.92 -1.48 2.16
N LEU A 142 -29.07 -1.00 1.69
CA LEU A 142 -29.99 -0.17 2.46
C LEU A 142 -31.43 -0.63 2.20
N THR A 143 -32.25 -0.68 3.25
CA THR A 143 -33.71 -0.80 3.15
C THR A 143 -34.39 0.20 4.07
N THR A 144 -35.45 0.85 3.60
CA THR A 144 -36.19 1.87 4.37
C THR A 144 -37.62 2.03 3.89
N ASP A 145 -38.54 2.33 4.80
CA ASP A 145 -39.89 2.84 4.52
C ASP A 145 -39.97 4.38 4.61
N ASP A 146 -38.84 5.06 4.78
CA ASP A 146 -38.73 6.52 4.68
C ASP A 146 -38.21 6.94 3.30
N PRO A 147 -39.05 7.51 2.42
CA PRO A 147 -38.58 8.05 1.14
C PRO A 147 -37.66 9.27 1.29
N ARG A 148 -37.51 9.81 2.52
CA ARG A 148 -36.59 10.91 2.86
C ARG A 148 -35.38 10.47 3.67
N ALA A 149 -35.13 9.16 3.79
CA ALA A 149 -33.93 8.67 4.48
C ALA A 149 -32.68 9.34 3.88
N GLU A 150 -31.86 9.98 4.73
CA GLU A 150 -30.75 10.84 4.27
C GLU A 150 -29.79 10.09 3.34
N ARG A 151 -29.50 8.82 3.65
CA ARG A 151 -28.61 7.96 2.87
C ARG A 151 -29.22 7.60 1.51
N LEU A 152 -30.53 7.37 1.46
CA LEU A 152 -31.25 7.05 0.23
C LEU A 152 -31.24 8.27 -0.72
N THR A 153 -31.67 9.43 -0.22
CA THR A 153 -31.70 10.65 -1.04
C THR A 153 -30.29 11.08 -1.45
N ALA A 154 -29.28 10.93 -0.57
CA ALA A 154 -27.91 11.28 -0.92
C ALA A 154 -27.29 10.43 -2.05
N VAL A 155 -27.85 9.26 -2.35
CA VAL A 155 -27.42 8.42 -3.49
C VAL A 155 -28.30 8.63 -4.71
N LEU A 156 -29.63 8.74 -4.51
CA LEU A 156 -30.58 8.86 -5.61
C LEU A 156 -30.69 10.29 -6.18
N ASP A 157 -30.34 11.32 -5.40
CA ASP A 157 -30.36 12.70 -5.86
C ASP A 157 -29.34 12.91 -6.99
N GLY A 158 -29.83 13.09 -8.22
CA GLY A 158 -28.99 13.24 -9.40
C GLY A 158 -28.54 11.91 -10.02
N ALA A 159 -29.03 10.77 -9.53
CA ALA A 159 -28.82 9.49 -10.19
C ALA A 159 -29.62 9.42 -11.50
N GLU A 160 -29.00 8.87 -12.55
CA GLU A 160 -29.61 8.71 -13.87
C GLU A 160 -29.96 7.24 -14.09
N GLU A 161 -31.18 6.97 -14.57
CA GLU A 161 -31.62 5.60 -14.87
C GLU A 161 -30.93 5.07 -16.14
N ASP A 162 -30.30 3.90 -16.03
CA ASP A 162 -29.56 3.24 -17.12
C ASP A 162 -30.23 1.96 -17.63
N GLY A 163 -31.25 1.47 -16.93
CA GLY A 163 -32.03 0.32 -17.34
C GLY A 163 -32.56 -0.50 -16.17
N THR A 164 -32.83 -1.77 -16.42
CA THR A 164 -33.34 -2.72 -15.41
C THR A 164 -32.57 -4.04 -15.46
N VAL A 165 -32.54 -4.73 -14.33
CA VAL A 165 -31.97 -6.08 -14.20
C VAL A 165 -32.91 -6.99 -13.41
N GLU A 166 -33.06 -8.24 -13.88
CA GLU A 166 -33.88 -9.25 -13.22
C GLU A 166 -33.02 -10.04 -12.23
N LEU A 167 -33.31 -9.92 -10.93
CA LEU A 167 -32.59 -10.61 -9.86
C LEU A 167 -33.58 -11.39 -9.00
N GLY A 168 -33.53 -12.73 -9.11
CA GLY A 168 -34.53 -13.60 -8.49
C GLY A 168 -35.90 -13.37 -9.10
N ASP A 169 -36.89 -13.07 -8.24
CA ASP A 169 -38.28 -12.81 -8.65
C ASP A 169 -38.60 -11.30 -8.75
N ARG A 170 -37.59 -10.43 -8.78
CA ARG A 170 -37.75 -8.97 -8.79
C ARG A 170 -37.01 -8.31 -9.96
N THR A 171 -37.67 -7.32 -10.55
CA THR A 171 -37.06 -6.36 -11.48
C THR A 171 -36.47 -5.21 -10.68
N TRP A 172 -35.16 -5.04 -10.76
CA TRP A 172 -34.44 -3.92 -10.16
C TRP A 172 -34.22 -2.84 -11.21
N THR A 173 -34.39 -1.59 -10.81
CA THR A 173 -33.95 -0.46 -11.62
C THR A 173 -32.47 -0.22 -11.37
N ARG A 174 -31.71 -0.11 -12.45
CA ARG A 174 -30.29 0.24 -12.42
C ARG A 174 -30.15 1.73 -12.72
N LEU A 175 -29.41 2.43 -11.87
CA LEU A 175 -29.05 3.82 -12.03
C LEU A 175 -27.54 4.00 -11.89
N THR A 176 -27.03 5.10 -12.42
CA THR A 176 -25.69 5.61 -12.17
C THR A 176 -25.81 6.82 -11.24
N SER A 177 -25.16 6.77 -10.09
CA SER A 177 -25.13 7.88 -9.14
C SER A 177 -24.37 9.10 -9.68
N ASP A 178 -24.47 10.25 -9.00
CA ASP A 178 -23.69 11.45 -9.33
C ASP A 178 -22.15 11.24 -9.33
N ARG A 179 -21.69 10.21 -8.61
CA ARG A 179 -20.29 9.77 -8.51
C ARG A 179 -19.89 8.75 -9.56
N GLY A 180 -20.81 8.31 -10.42
CA GLY A 180 -20.57 7.27 -11.41
C GLY A 180 -20.58 5.86 -10.83
N GLU A 181 -21.19 5.66 -9.66
CA GLU A 181 -21.34 4.33 -9.02
C GLU A 181 -22.65 3.69 -9.47
N THR A 182 -22.66 2.37 -9.65
CA THR A 182 -23.89 1.62 -9.93
C THR A 182 -24.79 1.64 -8.68
N VAL A 183 -26.08 1.88 -8.92
CA VAL A 183 -27.14 1.83 -7.91
C VAL A 183 -28.22 0.89 -8.42
N LEU A 184 -28.52 -0.15 -7.66
CA LEU A 184 -29.66 -1.03 -7.87
C LEU A 184 -30.73 -0.64 -6.87
N THR A 185 -31.94 -0.32 -7.34
CA THR A 185 -33.07 0.01 -6.47
C THR A 185 -34.31 -0.80 -6.83
N VAL A 186 -35.10 -1.14 -5.83
CA VAL A 186 -36.42 -1.74 -5.99
C VAL A 186 -37.35 -1.18 -4.92
N GLU A 187 -38.59 -0.91 -5.30
CA GLU A 187 -39.64 -0.48 -4.38
C GLU A 187 -40.75 -1.53 -4.32
N ASP A 188 -41.06 -2.02 -3.12
CA ASP A 188 -42.17 -2.94 -2.86
C ASP A 188 -42.95 -2.48 -1.62
N GLY A 189 -44.27 -2.33 -1.74
CA GLY A 189 -45.13 -2.05 -0.59
C GLY A 189 -44.83 -0.74 0.16
N GLY A 190 -44.18 0.23 -0.49
CA GLY A 190 -43.73 1.48 0.15
C GLY A 190 -42.37 1.38 0.85
N VAL A 191 -41.67 0.26 0.70
CA VAL A 191 -40.29 0.05 1.16
C VAL A 191 -39.37 0.19 -0.04
N THR A 192 -38.36 1.04 0.07
CA THR A 192 -37.28 1.14 -0.91
C THR A 192 -36.08 0.34 -0.43
N THR A 193 -35.61 -0.57 -1.28
CA THR A 193 -34.35 -1.28 -1.09
C THR A 193 -33.35 -0.83 -2.13
N MET A 194 -32.12 -0.55 -1.69
CA MET A 194 -31.04 -0.06 -2.54
C MET A 194 -29.74 -0.82 -2.27
N VAL A 195 -29.02 -1.15 -3.33
CA VAL A 195 -27.64 -1.67 -3.27
C VAL A 195 -26.74 -0.80 -4.13
N THR A 196 -25.63 -0.33 -3.58
CA THR A 196 -24.69 0.55 -4.29
C THR A 196 -23.30 0.49 -3.67
N GLY A 197 -22.26 0.78 -4.46
CA GLY A 197 -20.91 0.93 -3.95
C GLY A 197 -19.87 0.94 -5.06
N SER A 198 -18.61 0.71 -4.69
CA SER A 198 -17.49 0.66 -5.62
C SER A 198 -17.28 -0.72 -6.26
N ALA A 199 -17.97 -1.75 -5.75
CA ALA A 199 -17.96 -3.09 -6.32
C ALA A 199 -18.54 -3.10 -7.74
N ASP A 200 -18.12 -4.09 -8.53
CA ASP A 200 -18.64 -4.27 -9.87
C ASP A 200 -20.11 -4.72 -9.87
N ASP A 201 -20.76 -4.58 -11.03
CA ASP A 201 -22.18 -4.87 -11.20
C ASP A 201 -22.55 -6.29 -10.75
N ASP A 202 -21.74 -7.31 -11.09
CA ASP A 202 -22.02 -8.71 -10.75
C ASP A 202 -21.98 -8.91 -9.22
N GLU A 203 -21.03 -8.26 -8.56
CA GLU A 203 -20.91 -8.31 -7.10
C GLU A 203 -22.05 -7.58 -6.38
N LEU A 204 -22.50 -6.44 -6.90
CA LEU A 204 -23.67 -5.70 -6.38
C LEU A 204 -24.97 -6.47 -6.61
N GLU A 205 -25.14 -7.06 -7.80
CA GLU A 205 -26.27 -7.92 -8.14
C GLU A 205 -26.34 -9.16 -7.26
N THR A 206 -25.19 -9.74 -6.89
CA THR A 206 -25.13 -10.84 -5.93
C THR A 206 -25.69 -10.44 -4.57
N VAL A 207 -25.38 -9.21 -4.10
CA VAL A 207 -25.95 -8.69 -2.84
C VAL A 207 -27.46 -8.47 -2.97
N ALA A 208 -27.90 -7.79 -4.02
CA ALA A 208 -29.31 -7.52 -4.30
C ALA A 208 -30.15 -8.80 -4.54
N GLY A 209 -29.58 -9.83 -5.16
CA GLY A 209 -30.24 -11.10 -5.44
C GLY A 209 -30.32 -12.06 -4.26
N SER A 210 -29.61 -11.78 -3.17
CA SER A 210 -29.48 -12.67 -2.00
C SER A 210 -30.41 -12.32 -0.83
N LEU A 211 -31.35 -11.39 -1.03
CA LEU A 211 -32.23 -10.94 0.04
C LEU A 211 -33.17 -12.05 0.50
N ALA A 212 -33.26 -12.23 1.82
CA ALA A 212 -34.23 -13.11 2.44
C ALA A 212 -34.90 -12.44 3.65
N PRO A 213 -36.15 -12.83 3.97
CA PRO A 213 -36.86 -12.32 5.14
C PRO A 213 -36.13 -12.61 6.45
N VAL A 214 -36.08 -11.60 7.33
CA VAL A 214 -35.56 -11.74 8.69
C VAL A 214 -36.62 -12.36 9.60
N VAL A 215 -36.29 -13.47 10.25
CA VAL A 215 -37.17 -14.11 11.24
C VAL A 215 -36.96 -13.46 12.60
N VAL A 216 -37.90 -12.61 13.01
CA VAL A 216 -37.94 -12.06 14.38
C VAL A 216 -38.26 -13.19 15.35
N ARG A 217 -37.43 -13.33 16.40
CA ARG A 217 -37.56 -14.36 17.44
C ARG A 217 -37.93 -13.75 18.77
#